data_AF-A0A972PD29-F1
#
_entry.id   AF-A0A972PD29-F1
#
_cell.length_a   1.000
_cell.length_b   1.000
_cell.length_c   1.000
_cell.angle_alpha   90.00
_cell.angle_beta   90.00
_cell.angle_gamma   90.00
#
_symmetry.space_group_name_H-M   'P 1'
#
loop_
_entity.id
_entity.type
_entity.pdbx_description
1 polymer ?
#
loop_
_entity_poly.entity_id
_entity_poly.type
_entity_poly.pdbx_seq_one_letter_code
_entity_poly.pdbx_strand_id
1 'polypeptide(L)'
;MEELTPQKIVAELDRYIVGQEEAKKAVAVALRNRYRRRRLPPELRDEIVPKNIIMIGPTGIGKTEIARRLAKLVNAPFIKVEATKFTEVGYVGRDVESMVRDLVEVSIRMVKNEKLAEVAEKAEKLAEERILDILLPPRRQKQAPKNPFELLFGEFEKVQGEEDREEEKASRSQRRRQFAEKLRSGELEDRYIEIEVEERTPQMLEVFSAGGMEEMGINLQDMLGNILPKKKRKRRVAIREARRILAQEEAQKLIDMDEVIAEAIERAEQTGIIFLDEIDKIAGRETNYGPDVSRGGVQRDILPIVEGSTVMTKYGPVKTDYILFIAAGAFHFTKPSDLIPELQGRFPIRVELKPLTKEDFLRILTEPHNSLIRQYTELLRTEGLEIEFTPEALAEIAEIAYLVNARTENIGARRLHTVLEKVLEEVSFRAPEISQKEKKITIDKNYVSARLAEIIKDDDLSRYIL
;
A
#
# COMPACT_ATOMS: atom_id res chain seq x y z
N MET A 1 10.05 16.66 -5.81
CA MET A 1 9.99 16.58 -7.29
C MET A 1 10.95 17.53 -8.00
N GLU A 2 11.36 18.67 -7.42
CA GLU A 2 12.28 19.62 -8.08
C GLU A 2 13.58 18.95 -8.54
N GLU A 3 14.11 18.05 -7.71
CA GLU A 3 15.37 17.35 -7.92
C GLU A 3 15.29 16.14 -8.86
N LEU A 4 14.08 15.67 -9.21
CA LEU A 4 13.88 14.50 -10.06
C LEU A 4 13.85 14.90 -11.54
N THR A 5 15.04 14.93 -12.16
CA THR A 5 15.17 15.05 -13.61
C THR A 5 14.76 13.72 -14.28
N PRO A 6 14.37 13.72 -15.57
CA PRO A 6 14.06 12.47 -16.28
C PRO A 6 15.18 11.44 -16.19
N GLN A 7 16.44 11.87 -16.27
CA GLN A 7 17.61 10.99 -16.13
C GLN A 7 17.70 10.37 -14.73
N LYS A 8 17.48 11.15 -13.67
CA LYS A 8 17.45 10.63 -12.29
C LYS A 8 16.30 9.66 -12.07
N ILE A 9 15.13 9.92 -12.66
CA ILE A 9 13.99 9.00 -12.61
C ILE A 9 14.35 7.68 -13.28
N VAL A 10 14.96 7.72 -14.47
CA VAL A 10 15.41 6.49 -15.16
C VAL A 10 16.43 5.73 -14.32
N ALA A 11 17.44 6.42 -13.76
CA ALA A 11 18.45 5.80 -12.91
C ALA A 11 17.85 5.16 -11.64
N GLU A 12 16.81 5.76 -11.06
CA GLU A 12 16.10 5.16 -9.93
C GLU A 12 15.25 3.96 -10.36
N LEU A 13 14.65 3.98 -11.55
CA LEU A 13 13.95 2.83 -12.11
C LEU A 13 14.92 1.68 -12.47
N ASP A 14 16.14 1.98 -12.90
CA ASP A 14 17.18 1.00 -13.18
C ASP A 14 17.58 0.15 -11.96
N ARG A 15 17.38 0.68 -10.75
CA ARG A 15 17.61 -0.05 -9.48
C ARG A 15 16.64 -1.20 -9.25
N TYR A 16 15.49 -1.22 -9.94
CA TYR A 16 14.42 -2.19 -9.71
C TYR A 16 13.98 -2.93 -10.98
N ILE A 17 14.16 -2.32 -12.15
CA ILE A 17 13.73 -2.87 -13.43
C ILE A 17 14.96 -3.06 -14.32
N VAL A 18 15.12 -4.24 -14.90
CA VAL A 18 16.17 -4.52 -15.89
C VAL A 18 15.67 -4.18 -17.29
N GLY A 19 16.52 -3.52 -18.10
CA GLY A 19 16.20 -3.19 -19.49
C GLY A 19 15.07 -2.15 -19.65
N GLN A 20 14.28 -2.28 -20.71
CA GLN A 20 13.08 -1.45 -20.98
C GLN A 20 13.33 0.08 -20.97
N GLU A 21 14.45 0.52 -21.54
CA GLU A 21 14.86 1.93 -21.50
C GLU A 21 13.83 2.90 -22.09
N GLU A 22 13.20 2.52 -23.21
CA GLU A 22 12.22 3.37 -23.88
C GLU A 22 11.00 3.62 -22.98
N ALA A 23 10.49 2.58 -22.32
CA ALA A 23 9.39 2.69 -21.36
C ALA A 23 9.78 3.55 -20.16
N LYS A 24 10.99 3.36 -19.60
CA LYS A 24 11.50 4.20 -18.50
C LYS A 24 11.61 5.67 -18.90
N LYS A 25 12.12 5.96 -20.10
CA LYS A 25 12.23 7.32 -20.65
C LYS A 25 10.84 7.94 -20.84
N ALA A 26 9.89 7.19 -21.40
CA ALA A 26 8.52 7.66 -21.62
C ALA A 26 7.82 8.05 -20.30
N VAL A 27 7.86 7.18 -19.28
CA VAL A 27 7.25 7.48 -17.97
C VAL A 27 7.95 8.63 -17.25
N ALA A 28 9.29 8.73 -17.38
CA ALA A 28 10.06 9.81 -16.78
C ALA A 28 9.72 11.17 -17.39
N VAL A 29 9.49 11.23 -18.70
CA VAL A 29 9.04 12.45 -19.39
C VAL A 29 7.62 12.82 -18.99
N ALA A 30 6.69 11.85 -18.94
CA ALA A 30 5.32 12.09 -18.51
C ALA A 30 5.26 12.65 -17.08
N LEU A 31 6.04 12.08 -16.17
CA LEU A 31 6.15 12.55 -14.80
C LEU A 31 6.78 13.95 -14.71
N ARG A 32 7.85 14.22 -15.49
CA ARG A 32 8.47 15.54 -15.51
C ARG A 32 7.53 16.61 -16.06
N ASN A 33 6.64 16.26 -17.00
CA ASN A 33 5.63 17.19 -17.51
C ASN A 33 4.64 17.63 -16.42
N ARG A 34 4.32 16.76 -15.45
CA ARG A 34 3.51 17.17 -14.28
C ARG A 34 4.20 18.24 -13.44
N TYR A 35 5.51 18.07 -13.19
CA TYR A 35 6.29 19.10 -12.52
C TYR A 35 6.35 20.41 -13.32
N ARG A 36 6.56 20.32 -14.65
CA ARG A 36 6.55 21.50 -15.54
C ARG A 36 5.21 22.23 -15.47
N ARG A 37 4.09 21.50 -15.55
CA ARG A 37 2.73 22.03 -15.45
C ARG A 37 2.51 22.82 -14.16
N ARG A 38 2.95 22.30 -13.01
CA ARG A 38 2.82 22.99 -11.71
C ARG A 38 3.54 24.33 -11.63
N ARG A 39 4.53 24.58 -12.49
CA ARG A 39 5.29 25.84 -12.53
C ARG A 39 4.72 26.86 -13.52
N LEU A 40 3.70 26.47 -14.29
CA LEU A 40 3.05 27.37 -15.23
C LEU A 40 2.05 28.29 -14.50
N PRO A 41 1.77 29.47 -15.08
CA PRO A 41 0.67 30.33 -14.65
C PRO A 41 -0.67 29.57 -14.63
N PRO A 42 -1.61 29.93 -13.75
CA PRO A 42 -2.89 29.22 -13.61
C PRO A 42 -3.64 29.03 -14.94
N GLU A 43 -3.72 30.08 -15.76
CA GLU A 43 -4.41 30.06 -17.06
C GLU A 43 -3.86 28.98 -18.00
N LEU A 44 -2.53 28.83 -18.07
CA LEU A 44 -1.88 27.82 -18.92
C LEU A 44 -1.84 26.44 -18.26
N ARG A 45 -1.87 26.39 -16.93
CA ARG A 45 -1.80 25.16 -16.16
C ARG A 45 -3.04 24.30 -16.38
N ASP A 46 -4.21 24.94 -16.49
CA ASP A 46 -5.49 24.24 -16.60
C ASP A 46 -5.75 23.71 -18.01
N GLU A 47 -5.17 24.36 -19.04
CA GLU A 47 -5.23 23.89 -20.44
C GLU A 47 -4.32 22.68 -20.73
N ILE A 48 -3.38 22.37 -19.85
CA ILE A 48 -2.40 21.28 -20.08
C ILE A 48 -2.84 20.00 -19.40
N VAL A 49 -3.36 19.09 -20.22
CA VAL A 49 -3.74 17.74 -19.79
C VAL A 49 -2.54 16.79 -19.62
N PRO A 50 -2.65 15.76 -18.75
CA PRO A 50 -1.66 14.71 -18.63
C PRO A 50 -1.42 13.99 -19.95
N LYS A 51 -0.16 13.62 -20.20
CA LYS A 51 0.19 12.78 -21.34
C LYS A 51 0.08 11.31 -20.93
N ASN A 52 -1.11 10.73 -21.09
CA ASN A 52 -1.35 9.33 -20.75
C ASN A 52 -0.54 8.39 -21.67
N ILE A 53 -0.28 7.19 -21.16
CA ILE A 53 0.68 6.25 -21.73
C ILE A 53 0.00 4.92 -22.06
N ILE A 54 0.24 4.36 -23.24
CA ILE A 54 -0.03 2.94 -23.55
C ILE A 54 1.30 2.19 -23.59
N MET A 55 1.44 1.18 -22.74
CA MET A 55 2.54 0.21 -22.72
C MET A 55 2.14 -1.05 -23.50
N ILE A 56 2.90 -1.36 -24.54
CA ILE A 56 2.67 -2.49 -25.45
C ILE A 56 3.75 -3.53 -25.20
N GLY A 57 3.38 -4.80 -25.10
CA GLY A 57 4.35 -5.91 -25.07
C GLY A 57 3.83 -7.11 -24.27
N PRO A 58 4.51 -8.26 -24.31
CA PRO A 58 4.04 -9.49 -23.66
C PRO A 58 3.91 -9.39 -22.13
N THR A 59 3.31 -10.41 -21.51
CA THR A 59 3.17 -10.49 -20.04
C THR A 59 4.54 -10.67 -19.38
N GLY A 60 4.66 -10.24 -18.11
CA GLY A 60 5.86 -10.51 -17.31
C GLY A 60 7.14 -9.76 -17.71
N ILE A 61 7.09 -8.74 -18.57
CA ILE A 61 8.26 -7.93 -18.98
C ILE A 61 8.49 -6.65 -18.16
N GLY A 62 7.64 -6.37 -17.16
CA GLY A 62 7.80 -5.24 -16.25
C GLY A 62 6.86 -4.04 -16.44
N LYS A 63 5.81 -4.13 -17.28
CA LYS A 63 4.82 -3.05 -17.49
C LYS A 63 4.26 -2.48 -16.17
N THR A 64 3.70 -3.35 -15.34
CA THR A 64 3.12 -2.96 -14.03
C THR A 64 4.19 -2.52 -13.04
N GLU A 65 5.38 -3.13 -13.09
CA GLU A 65 6.47 -2.80 -12.15
C GLU A 65 7.03 -1.40 -12.40
N ILE A 66 7.18 -0.99 -13.67
CA ILE A 66 7.57 0.38 -14.04
C ILE A 66 6.56 1.38 -13.46
N ALA A 67 5.26 1.16 -13.66
CA ALA A 67 4.22 2.07 -13.17
C ALA A 67 4.16 2.12 -11.63
N ARG A 68 4.25 0.96 -10.96
CA ARG A 68 4.26 0.85 -9.49
C ARG A 68 5.48 1.57 -8.88
N ARG A 69 6.67 1.37 -9.45
CA ARG A 69 7.90 2.02 -8.97
C ARG A 69 7.89 3.52 -9.22
N LEU A 70 7.36 3.95 -10.37
CA LEU A 70 7.16 5.36 -10.67
C LEU A 70 6.28 6.02 -9.59
N ALA A 71 5.13 5.42 -9.25
CA ALA A 71 4.24 5.95 -8.23
C ALA A 71 4.91 6.05 -6.86
N LYS A 72 5.63 5.00 -6.44
CA LYS A 72 6.38 4.97 -5.18
C LYS A 72 7.47 6.05 -5.13
N LEU A 73 8.17 6.28 -6.24
CA LEU A 73 9.24 7.28 -6.34
C LEU A 73 8.74 8.71 -6.09
N VAL A 74 7.53 9.04 -6.56
CA VAL A 74 6.95 10.37 -6.38
C VAL A 74 5.91 10.45 -5.28
N ASN A 75 5.79 9.41 -4.46
CA ASN A 75 4.81 9.28 -3.40
C ASN A 75 3.37 9.61 -3.89
N ALA A 76 3.01 9.08 -5.06
CA ALA A 76 1.69 9.27 -5.66
C ALA A 76 0.75 8.10 -5.32
N PRO A 77 -0.55 8.36 -5.09
CA PRO A 77 -1.53 7.30 -4.96
C PRO A 77 -1.63 6.52 -6.27
N PHE A 78 -1.67 5.19 -6.16
CA PHE A 78 -1.61 4.27 -7.29
C PHE A 78 -2.61 3.14 -7.12
N ILE A 79 -3.37 2.86 -8.17
CA ILE A 79 -4.28 1.72 -8.25
C ILE A 79 -4.05 0.95 -9.56
N LYS A 80 -4.07 -0.38 -9.47
CA LYS A 80 -4.10 -1.29 -10.62
C LYS A 80 -5.53 -1.78 -10.80
N VAL A 81 -6.07 -1.63 -12.00
CA VAL A 81 -7.38 -2.16 -12.37
C VAL A 81 -7.26 -2.94 -13.68
N GLU A 82 -7.96 -4.07 -13.78
CA GLU A 82 -8.04 -4.87 -15.01
C GLU A 82 -9.23 -4.39 -15.83
N ALA A 83 -9.01 -4.04 -17.10
CA ALA A 83 -10.05 -3.48 -17.96
C ALA A 83 -11.21 -4.46 -18.21
N THR A 84 -10.93 -5.77 -18.16
CA THR A 84 -11.91 -6.85 -18.32
C THR A 84 -12.93 -6.90 -17.18
N LYS A 85 -12.61 -6.34 -16.01
CA LYS A 85 -13.50 -6.27 -14.82
C LYS A 85 -14.82 -5.54 -15.09
N PHE A 86 -14.86 -4.69 -16.12
CA PHE A 86 -16.01 -3.85 -16.46
C PHE A 86 -16.88 -4.43 -17.60
N THR A 87 -16.56 -5.61 -18.13
CA THR A 87 -17.34 -6.25 -19.20
C THR A 87 -18.61 -6.95 -18.68
N GLU A 88 -19.59 -7.19 -19.55
CA GLU A 88 -20.99 -7.58 -19.25
C GLU A 88 -21.19 -8.72 -18.22
N VAL A 89 -20.30 -9.71 -18.15
CA VAL A 89 -20.43 -10.83 -17.19
C VAL A 89 -20.17 -10.39 -15.74
N GLY A 90 -19.56 -9.22 -15.53
CA GLY A 90 -19.33 -8.59 -14.23
C GLY A 90 -20.13 -7.29 -14.00
N TYR A 91 -21.03 -6.92 -14.90
CA TYR A 91 -21.72 -5.62 -14.92
C TYR A 91 -22.87 -5.50 -13.89
N VAL A 92 -23.17 -6.59 -13.15
CA VAL A 92 -24.02 -6.49 -11.96
C VAL A 92 -23.17 -5.93 -10.81
N GLY A 93 -22.95 -4.61 -10.80
CA GLY A 93 -22.45 -3.88 -9.63
C GLY A 93 -21.02 -3.33 -9.67
N ARG A 94 -20.38 -3.17 -10.85
CA ARG A 94 -19.04 -2.53 -10.91
C ARG A 94 -18.97 -1.40 -11.93
N ASP A 95 -19.26 -0.22 -11.41
CA ASP A 95 -19.12 1.09 -12.02
C ASP A 95 -17.63 1.43 -12.30
N VAL A 96 -17.32 1.96 -13.48
CA VAL A 96 -15.97 2.40 -13.88
C VAL A 96 -15.44 3.46 -12.91
N GLU A 97 -16.31 4.29 -12.34
CA GLU A 97 -15.92 5.29 -11.33
C GLU A 97 -15.30 4.67 -10.06
N SER A 98 -15.51 3.36 -9.80
CA SER A 98 -14.89 2.65 -8.68
C SER A 98 -13.36 2.78 -8.67
N MET A 99 -12.71 2.88 -9.84
CA MET A 99 -11.25 3.07 -9.91
C MET A 99 -10.80 4.38 -9.26
N VAL A 100 -11.63 5.43 -9.35
CA VAL A 100 -11.36 6.73 -8.75
C VAL A 100 -11.64 6.68 -7.25
N ARG A 101 -12.73 6.01 -6.83
CA ARG A 101 -13.04 5.79 -5.42
C ARG A 101 -11.91 5.03 -4.71
N ASP A 102 -11.44 3.94 -5.31
CA ASP A 102 -10.31 3.14 -4.79
C ASP A 102 -9.01 3.96 -4.72
N LEU A 103 -8.73 4.80 -5.73
CA LEU A 103 -7.57 5.69 -5.73
C LEU A 103 -7.61 6.69 -4.57
N VAL A 104 -8.78 7.25 -4.27
CA VAL A 104 -8.98 8.19 -3.16
C VAL A 104 -8.78 7.50 -1.82
N GLU A 105 -9.26 6.26 -1.65
CA GLU A 105 -9.01 5.47 -0.44
C GLU A 105 -7.51 5.19 -0.23
N VAL A 106 -6.77 4.92 -1.30
CA VAL A 106 -5.30 4.79 -1.24
C VAL A 106 -4.67 6.12 -0.83
N SER A 107 -5.12 7.25 -1.40
CA SER A 107 -4.62 8.59 -1.07
C SER A 107 -4.86 8.95 0.41
N ILE A 108 -6.05 8.70 0.93
CA ILE A 108 -6.40 8.96 2.34
C ILE A 108 -5.50 8.15 3.28
N ARG A 109 -5.26 6.88 2.95
CA ARG A 109 -4.38 6.02 3.74
C ARG A 109 -2.95 6.54 3.74
N MET A 110 -2.47 7.05 2.61
CA MET A 110 -1.14 7.63 2.49
C MET A 110 -1.00 8.89 3.36
N VAL A 111 -1.90 9.87 3.19
CA VAL A 111 -1.89 11.12 3.96
C VAL A 111 -2.05 10.84 5.46
N LYS A 112 -2.97 9.94 5.84
CA LYS A 112 -3.16 9.55 7.24
C LYS A 112 -1.90 8.96 7.86
N ASN A 113 -1.17 8.11 7.14
CA ASN A 113 0.08 7.54 7.63
C ASN A 113 1.18 8.60 7.78
N GLU A 114 1.23 9.60 6.89
CA GLU A 114 2.15 10.73 7.00
C GLU A 114 1.84 11.58 8.23
N LYS A 115 0.58 12.00 8.41
CA LYS A 115 0.15 12.78 9.59
C LYS A 115 0.35 12.00 10.90
N LEU A 116 0.12 10.68 10.90
CA LEU A 116 0.42 9.81 12.04
C LEU A 116 1.91 9.83 12.40
N ALA A 117 2.81 9.83 11.42
CA ALA A 117 4.24 9.92 11.64
C ALA A 117 4.64 11.31 12.18
N GLU A 118 4.01 12.39 11.70
CA GLU A 118 4.25 13.76 12.18
C GLU A 118 3.86 13.97 13.65
N VAL A 119 2.75 13.35 14.09
CA VAL A 119 2.26 13.47 15.47
C VAL A 119 2.83 12.41 16.42
N ALA A 120 3.62 11.45 15.93
CA ALA A 120 4.09 10.30 16.70
C ALA A 120 4.79 10.69 18.01
N GLU A 121 5.73 11.64 17.97
CA GLU A 121 6.47 12.08 19.15
C GLU A 121 5.56 12.76 20.19
N LYS A 122 4.59 13.56 19.73
CA LYS A 122 3.61 14.21 20.62
C LYS A 122 2.66 13.19 21.23
N ALA A 123 2.21 12.23 20.42
CA ALA A 123 1.34 11.15 20.86
C ALA A 123 2.01 10.24 21.90
N GLU A 124 3.30 9.95 21.75
CA GLU A 124 4.09 9.20 22.73
C GLU A 124 4.18 9.96 24.08
N LYS A 125 4.43 11.27 24.05
CA LYS A 125 4.45 12.10 25.28
C LYS A 125 3.09 12.10 25.99
N LEU A 126 1.99 12.25 25.25
CA LEU A 126 0.64 12.21 25.82
C LEU A 126 0.28 10.81 26.35
N ALA A 127 0.74 9.76 25.68
CA ALA A 127 0.58 8.39 26.16
C ALA A 127 1.35 8.15 27.46
N GLU A 128 2.59 8.67 27.58
CA GLU A 128 3.34 8.66 28.84
C GLU A 128 2.59 9.37 29.96
N GLU A 129 2.05 10.57 29.70
CA GLU A 129 1.25 11.31 30.68
C GLU A 129 0.01 10.53 31.14
N ARG A 130 -0.69 9.87 30.20
CA ARG A 130 -1.85 9.03 30.51
C ARG A 130 -1.47 7.79 31.32
N ILE A 131 -0.31 7.18 31.06
CA ILE A 131 0.24 6.08 31.88
C ILE A 131 0.57 6.59 33.30
N LEU A 132 1.20 7.76 33.41
CA LEU A 132 1.52 8.37 34.71
C LEU A 132 0.25 8.71 35.49
N ASP A 133 -0.83 9.12 34.84
CA ASP A 133 -2.12 9.37 35.48
C ASP A 133 -2.78 8.07 35.96
N ILE A 134 -2.60 6.96 35.27
CA ILE A 134 -3.09 5.65 35.72
C ILE A 134 -2.27 5.14 36.93
N LEU A 135 -0.96 5.34 36.91
CA LEU A 135 -0.07 4.95 38.00
C LEU A 135 -0.19 5.84 39.24
N LEU A 136 -0.45 7.14 39.03
CA LEU A 136 -0.53 8.17 40.07
C LEU A 136 -1.83 9.00 39.90
N PRO A 137 -3.00 8.39 40.12
CA PRO A 137 -4.30 9.02 39.85
C PRO A 137 -4.44 10.37 40.57
N PRO A 138 -4.96 11.40 39.88
CA PRO A 138 -5.28 12.66 40.52
C PRO A 138 -6.29 12.47 41.64
N ARG A 139 -5.96 13.02 42.82
CA ARG A 139 -6.91 13.14 43.92
C ARG A 139 -8.10 13.95 43.39
N ARG A 140 -9.26 13.30 43.19
CA ARG A 140 -10.51 14.03 42.92
C ARG A 140 -10.70 14.99 44.10
N GLN A 141 -10.72 16.30 43.84
CA GLN A 141 -11.31 17.24 44.78
C GLN A 141 -12.76 16.79 44.93
N LYS A 142 -13.07 16.07 46.02
CA LYS A 142 -14.44 16.00 46.50
C LYS A 142 -14.80 17.44 46.80
N GLN A 143 -15.58 18.07 45.92
CA GLN A 143 -16.40 19.20 46.36
C GLN A 143 -17.32 18.60 47.41
N ALA A 144 -16.95 18.74 48.68
CA ALA A 144 -17.89 18.51 49.76
C ALA A 144 -19.10 19.41 49.48
N PRO A 145 -20.34 18.95 49.67
CA PRO A 145 -21.50 19.81 49.55
C PRO A 145 -21.27 20.99 50.51
N LYS A 146 -21.15 22.20 49.94
CA LYS A 146 -20.92 23.42 50.72
C LYS A 146 -22.13 23.62 51.63
N ASN A 147 -22.00 23.29 52.90
CA ASN A 147 -23.04 23.58 53.88
C ASN A 147 -23.07 25.10 54.10
N PRO A 148 -24.23 25.76 54.00
CA PRO A 148 -24.34 27.22 54.14
C PRO A 148 -23.91 27.75 55.53
N PHE A 149 -23.71 26.87 56.51
CA PHE A 149 -23.17 27.20 57.83
C PHE A 149 -21.63 27.35 57.86
N GLU A 150 -20.89 26.77 56.92
CA GLU A 150 -19.42 26.76 56.87
C GLU A 150 -18.86 28.10 56.32
N LEU A 151 -19.69 28.86 55.59
CA LEU A 151 -19.32 30.17 55.03
C LEU A 151 -19.22 31.28 56.08
N LEU A 152 -19.84 31.11 57.25
CA LEU A 152 -19.96 32.15 58.28
C LEU A 152 -18.94 31.99 59.43
N PHE A 153 -18.36 30.80 59.62
CA PHE A 153 -17.41 30.49 60.72
C PHE A 153 -16.01 30.03 60.26
N GLY A 154 -15.76 29.90 58.95
CA GLY A 154 -14.56 29.23 58.40
C GLY A 154 -13.32 30.10 58.15
N GLU A 155 -13.19 31.28 58.75
CA GLU A 155 -12.03 32.17 58.50
C GLU A 155 -10.74 31.79 59.24
N PHE A 156 -10.81 30.93 60.27
CA PHE A 156 -9.62 30.51 61.04
C PHE A 156 -8.95 29.19 60.57
N GLU A 157 -9.59 28.41 59.69
CA GLU A 157 -9.02 27.15 59.14
C GLU A 157 -8.43 27.28 57.73
N LYS A 158 -8.58 28.43 57.06
CA LYS A 158 -8.11 28.62 55.68
C LYS A 158 -6.58 28.69 55.54
N VAL A 159 -5.86 29.15 56.57
CA VAL A 159 -4.41 29.39 56.47
C VAL A 159 -3.60 28.08 56.65
N GLN A 160 -3.98 27.20 57.59
CA GLN A 160 -3.34 25.88 57.74
C GLN A 160 -3.68 24.91 56.60
N GLY A 161 -4.91 24.95 56.09
CA GLY A 161 -5.33 24.10 54.98
C GLY A 161 -4.72 24.47 53.62
N GLU A 162 -4.12 25.65 53.47
CA GLU A 162 -3.40 26.07 52.26
C GLU A 162 -1.94 25.62 52.28
N GLU A 163 -1.22 25.74 53.41
CA GLU A 163 0.16 25.25 53.57
C GLU A 163 0.26 23.72 53.43
N ASP A 164 -0.63 22.96 54.08
CA ASP A 164 -0.70 21.48 53.94
C ASP A 164 -1.00 21.04 52.49
N ARG A 165 -1.79 21.84 51.76
CA ARG A 165 -2.11 21.59 50.34
C ARG A 165 -0.93 21.90 49.42
N GLU A 166 -0.09 22.87 49.75
CA GLU A 166 1.10 23.21 48.96
C GLU A 166 2.23 22.20 49.17
N GLU A 167 2.48 21.75 50.41
CA GLU A 167 3.47 20.69 50.69
C GLU A 167 3.09 19.34 50.06
N GLU A 168 1.82 18.93 50.13
CA GLU A 168 1.35 17.71 49.45
C GLU A 168 1.48 17.81 47.92
N LYS A 169 1.20 18.98 47.33
CA LYS A 169 1.36 19.21 45.89
C LYS A 169 2.82 19.12 45.46
N ALA A 170 3.74 19.69 46.24
CA ALA A 170 5.18 19.64 45.98
C ALA A 170 5.69 18.20 46.04
N SER A 171 5.33 17.45 47.08
CA SER A 171 5.67 16.02 47.24
C SER A 171 5.13 15.16 46.10
N ARG A 172 3.88 15.39 45.67
CA ARG A 172 3.28 14.68 44.53
C ARG A 172 3.95 15.00 43.21
N SER A 173 4.30 16.27 42.98
CA SER A 173 5.04 16.70 41.79
C SER A 173 6.41 16.01 41.71
N GLN A 174 7.12 15.93 42.83
CA GLN A 174 8.39 15.23 42.92
C GLN A 174 8.24 13.73 42.64
N ARG A 175 7.20 13.08 43.19
CA ARG A 175 6.90 11.66 42.94
C ARG A 175 6.54 11.40 41.47
N ARG A 176 5.77 12.30 40.84
CA ARG A 176 5.43 12.20 39.41
C ARG A 176 6.67 12.31 38.52
N ARG A 177 7.62 13.22 38.85
CA ARG A 177 8.90 13.33 38.14
C ARG A 177 9.74 12.05 38.23
N GLN A 178 9.88 11.48 39.42
CA GLN A 178 10.60 10.22 39.60
C GLN A 178 9.97 9.07 38.81
N PHE A 179 8.64 8.95 38.80
CA PHE A 179 7.95 7.92 38.01
C PHE A 179 8.07 8.17 36.51
N ALA A 180 8.10 9.43 36.07
CA ALA A 180 8.34 9.78 34.66
C ALA A 180 9.76 9.36 34.23
N GLU A 181 10.77 9.59 35.06
CA GLU A 181 12.15 9.13 34.80
C GLU A 181 12.24 7.61 34.73
N LYS A 182 11.56 6.90 35.64
CA LYS A 182 11.49 5.42 35.63
C LYS A 182 10.74 4.86 34.42
N LEU A 183 9.72 5.58 33.95
CA LEU A 183 8.98 5.21 32.75
C LEU A 183 9.84 5.39 31.50
N ARG A 184 10.60 6.49 31.42
CA ARG A 184 11.50 6.80 30.30
C ARG A 184 12.72 5.89 30.24
N SER A 185 13.24 5.46 31.39
CA SER A 185 14.35 4.50 31.48
C SER A 185 13.93 3.05 31.22
N GLY A 186 12.63 2.77 31.06
CA GLY A 186 12.13 1.42 30.80
C GLY A 186 12.10 0.51 32.03
N GLU A 187 12.30 1.03 33.25
CA GLU A 187 12.27 0.23 34.48
C GLU A 187 10.87 -0.32 34.83
N LEU A 188 9.81 0.24 34.23
CA LEU A 188 8.42 -0.08 34.53
C LEU A 188 7.73 -0.92 33.45
N GLU A 189 8.41 -1.33 32.38
CA GLU A 189 7.77 -1.94 31.19
C GLU A 189 6.96 -3.22 31.49
N ASP A 190 7.44 -4.05 32.42
CA ASP A 190 6.84 -5.34 32.79
C ASP A 190 5.70 -5.20 33.82
N ARG A 191 5.50 -4.01 34.39
CA ARG A 191 4.37 -3.79 35.30
C ARG A 191 3.05 -3.80 34.52
N TYR A 192 2.04 -4.41 35.13
CA TYR A 192 0.70 -4.45 34.57
C TYR A 192 -0.14 -3.27 35.04
N ILE A 193 -0.80 -2.60 34.10
CA ILE A 193 -1.77 -1.55 34.35
C ILE A 193 -3.11 -1.88 33.69
N GLU A 194 -4.17 -1.29 34.18
CA GLU A 194 -5.51 -1.41 33.62
C GLU A 194 -5.80 -0.18 32.77
N ILE A 195 -6.01 -0.37 31.47
CA ILE A 195 -6.34 0.69 30.52
C ILE A 195 -7.76 0.48 29.99
N GLU A 196 -8.47 1.58 29.76
CA GLU A 196 -9.72 1.58 29.00
C GLU A 196 -9.39 1.67 27.51
N VAL A 197 -9.76 0.64 26.76
CA VAL A 197 -9.58 0.56 25.30
C VAL A 197 -10.95 0.53 24.64
N GLU A 198 -11.09 1.18 23.48
CA GLU A 198 -12.31 1.06 22.68
C GLU A 198 -12.45 -0.37 22.15
N GLU A 199 -13.57 -1.03 22.46
CA GLU A 199 -13.87 -2.35 21.96
C GLU A 199 -14.29 -2.23 20.49
N ARG A 200 -13.43 -2.68 19.57
CA ARG A 200 -13.86 -2.95 18.20
C ARG A 200 -14.75 -4.18 18.27
N THR A 201 -16.07 -3.99 18.22
CA THR A 201 -17.00 -5.10 18.04
C THR A 201 -16.55 -5.90 16.82
N PRO A 202 -16.21 -7.20 16.96
CA PRO A 202 -15.98 -8.03 15.80
C PRO A 202 -17.25 -7.97 14.94
N GLN A 203 -17.07 -7.79 13.63
CA GLN A 203 -18.13 -7.84 12.62
C GLN A 203 -18.69 -9.27 12.56
N MET A 204 -19.35 -9.72 13.62
CA MET A 204 -20.08 -10.98 13.68
C MET A 204 -21.54 -10.65 13.39
N LEU A 205 -21.85 -10.40 12.12
CA LEU A 205 -23.21 -10.50 11.60
C LEU A 205 -23.21 -10.81 10.08
N GLU A 206 -22.33 -11.70 9.65
CA GLU A 206 -22.26 -12.16 8.24
C GLU A 206 -23.11 -13.41 7.98
N VAL A 207 -24.14 -13.68 8.80
CA VAL A 207 -24.93 -14.94 8.73
C VAL A 207 -26.38 -14.72 8.24
N PHE A 208 -26.83 -13.50 7.99
CA PHE A 208 -28.20 -13.28 7.50
C PHE A 208 -28.30 -12.22 6.40
N SER A 209 -27.89 -12.58 5.18
CA SER A 209 -28.49 -12.02 3.96
C SER A 209 -28.20 -12.90 2.75
N ALA A 210 -28.93 -14.02 2.64
CA ALA A 210 -29.20 -14.62 1.34
C ALA A 210 -30.10 -13.64 0.55
N GLY A 211 -29.52 -12.81 -0.31
CA GLY A 211 -30.26 -12.00 -1.28
C GLY A 211 -29.83 -10.54 -1.39
N GLY A 212 -28.90 -10.25 -2.31
CA GLY A 212 -28.97 -9.09 -3.20
C GLY A 212 -28.91 -7.67 -2.65
N MET A 213 -28.48 -7.45 -1.40
CA MET A 213 -28.47 -6.10 -0.78
C MET A 213 -27.17 -5.76 -0.03
N GLU A 214 -26.03 -6.08 -0.64
CA GLU A 214 -24.70 -5.94 -0.02
C GLU A 214 -24.19 -4.49 0.08
N GLU A 215 -24.58 -3.59 -0.84
CA GLU A 215 -23.96 -2.26 -0.93
C GLU A 215 -24.61 -1.21 0.01
N MET A 216 -25.88 -1.40 0.39
CA MET A 216 -26.61 -0.44 1.24
C MET A 216 -26.46 -0.73 2.74
N GLY A 217 -26.15 -1.98 3.12
CA GLY A 217 -25.96 -2.39 4.52
C GLY A 217 -24.67 -1.86 5.15
N ILE A 218 -23.60 -1.74 4.36
CA ILE A 218 -22.28 -1.29 4.83
C ILE A 218 -22.32 0.20 5.21
N ASN A 219 -22.98 1.04 4.40
CA ASN A 219 -23.09 2.48 4.66
C ASN A 219 -24.00 2.82 5.86
N LEU A 220 -25.07 2.04 6.08
CA LEU A 220 -25.97 2.22 7.23
C LEU A 220 -25.29 1.80 8.54
N GLN A 221 -24.44 0.78 8.51
CA GLN A 221 -23.70 0.30 9.67
C GLN A 221 -22.59 1.28 10.09
N ASP A 222 -21.88 1.88 9.13
CA ASP A 222 -20.87 2.93 9.42
C ASP A 222 -21.51 4.23 9.96
N MET A 223 -22.70 4.61 9.48
CA MET A 223 -23.47 5.73 10.05
C MET A 223 -23.99 5.44 11.47
N LEU A 224 -24.52 4.24 11.73
CA LEU A 224 -25.03 3.84 13.06
C LEU A 224 -23.90 3.62 14.08
N GLY A 225 -22.73 3.15 13.63
CA GLY A 225 -21.54 2.95 14.46
C GLY A 225 -20.95 4.25 15.02
N ASN A 226 -21.16 5.37 14.34
CA ASN A 226 -20.72 6.70 14.79
C ASN A 226 -21.71 7.39 15.76
N ILE A 227 -22.96 6.94 15.85
CA ILE A 227 -24.01 7.52 16.72
C ILE A 227 -24.04 6.85 18.10
N LEU A 228 -23.65 5.58 18.20
CA LEU A 228 -23.57 4.87 19.48
C LEU A 228 -22.22 5.14 20.16
N PRO A 229 -22.18 5.52 21.44
CA PRO A 229 -20.92 5.69 22.16
C PRO A 229 -20.17 4.37 22.17
N LYS A 230 -18.95 4.37 21.61
CA LYS A 230 -18.09 3.20 21.54
C LYS A 230 -17.91 2.62 22.94
N LYS A 231 -18.24 1.34 23.11
CA LYS A 231 -18.09 0.65 24.40
C LYS A 231 -16.59 0.60 24.73
N LYS A 232 -16.22 1.19 25.85
CA LYS A 232 -14.86 1.09 26.40
C LYS A 232 -14.79 -0.12 27.31
N ARG A 233 -13.80 -0.96 27.12
CA ARG A 233 -13.54 -2.13 27.96
C ARG A 233 -12.23 -1.94 28.70
N LYS A 234 -12.24 -2.25 29.99
CA LYS A 234 -11.03 -2.29 30.81
C LYS A 234 -10.24 -3.54 30.49
N ARG A 235 -8.97 -3.37 30.12
CA ARG A 235 -8.05 -4.45 29.82
C ARG A 235 -6.78 -4.27 30.64
N ARG A 236 -6.34 -5.35 31.29
CA ARG A 236 -5.08 -5.39 32.03
C ARG A 236 -3.97 -5.81 31.08
N VAL A 237 -2.98 -4.95 30.88
CA VAL A 237 -1.84 -5.15 29.96
C VAL A 237 -0.54 -4.67 30.60
N ALA A 238 0.60 -5.13 30.10
CA ALA A 238 1.90 -4.61 30.51
C ALA A 238 2.10 -3.17 30.02
N ILE A 239 2.88 -2.36 30.73
CA ILE A 239 3.15 -0.96 30.36
C ILE A 239 3.72 -0.83 28.94
N ARG A 240 4.56 -1.78 28.51
CA ARG A 240 5.07 -1.83 27.12
C ARG A 240 3.96 -1.89 26.06
N GLU A 241 2.91 -2.65 26.33
CA GLU A 241 1.78 -2.82 25.44
C GLU A 241 0.84 -1.61 25.55
N ALA A 242 0.60 -1.14 26.78
CA ALA A 242 -0.17 0.07 27.03
C ALA A 242 0.42 1.29 26.32
N ARG A 243 1.74 1.48 26.33
CA ARG A 243 2.39 2.59 25.63
C ARG A 243 2.06 2.58 24.15
N ARG A 244 2.14 1.42 23.49
CA ARG A 244 1.82 1.29 22.06
C ARG A 244 0.35 1.56 21.77
N ILE A 245 -0.55 1.01 22.58
CA ILE A 245 -2.01 1.20 22.41
C ILE A 245 -2.39 2.67 22.63
N LEU A 246 -1.96 3.25 23.75
CA LEU A 246 -2.28 4.63 24.12
C LEU A 246 -1.66 5.63 23.15
N ALA A 247 -0.42 5.41 22.70
CA ALA A 247 0.20 6.28 21.68
C ALA A 247 -0.59 6.25 20.38
N GLN A 248 -1.08 5.10 19.94
CA GLN A 248 -1.94 5.02 18.75
C GLN A 248 -3.28 5.74 18.96
N GLU A 249 -3.90 5.63 20.13
CA GLU A 249 -5.13 6.34 20.47
C GLU A 249 -4.92 7.87 20.50
N GLU A 250 -3.87 8.34 21.15
CA GLU A 250 -3.57 9.78 21.22
C GLU A 250 -3.19 10.33 19.83
N ALA A 251 -2.42 9.57 19.04
CA ALA A 251 -2.10 9.95 17.67
C ALA A 251 -3.36 10.13 16.81
N GLN A 252 -4.35 9.24 16.95
CA GLN A 252 -5.61 9.34 16.22
C GLN A 252 -6.45 10.56 16.63
N LYS A 253 -6.38 10.99 17.91
CA LYS A 253 -7.08 12.20 18.39
C LYS A 253 -6.42 13.50 17.93
N LEU A 254 -5.11 13.47 17.71
CA LEU A 254 -4.35 14.64 17.27
C LEU A 254 -4.52 14.95 15.78
N ILE A 255 -5.09 14.03 15.00
CA ILE A 255 -5.26 14.18 13.57
C ILE A 255 -6.64 14.74 13.26
N ASP A 256 -6.65 15.84 12.51
CA ASP A 256 -7.86 16.35 11.87
C ASP A 256 -8.16 15.52 10.61
N MET A 257 -9.25 14.74 10.66
CA MET A 257 -9.65 13.91 9.53
C MET A 257 -10.18 14.74 8.35
N ASP A 258 -10.72 15.93 8.58
CA ASP A 258 -11.21 16.79 7.51
C ASP A 258 -10.03 17.37 6.71
N GLU A 259 -8.96 17.76 7.40
CA GLU A 259 -7.69 18.16 6.77
C GLU A 259 -7.09 17.00 5.95
N VAL A 260 -7.05 15.79 6.54
CA VAL A 260 -6.55 14.59 5.85
C VAL A 260 -7.36 14.30 4.58
N ILE A 261 -8.69 14.41 4.64
CA ILE A 261 -9.56 14.16 3.50
C ILE A 261 -9.32 15.20 2.41
N ALA A 262 -9.28 16.49 2.77
CA ALA A 262 -9.04 17.58 1.81
C ALA A 262 -7.69 17.42 1.10
N GLU A 263 -6.62 17.16 1.85
CA GLU A 263 -5.28 16.94 1.30
C GLU A 263 -5.22 15.66 0.44
N ALA A 264 -5.92 14.60 0.85
CA ALA A 264 -5.95 13.34 0.11
C ALA A 264 -6.71 13.46 -1.23
N ILE A 265 -7.80 14.22 -1.26
CA ILE A 265 -8.53 14.52 -2.50
C ILE A 265 -7.60 15.29 -3.44
N GLU A 266 -7.01 16.40 -3.00
CA GLU A 266 -6.08 17.18 -3.84
C GLU A 266 -4.93 16.32 -4.37
N ARG A 267 -4.37 15.45 -3.52
CA ARG A 267 -3.30 14.54 -3.89
C ARG A 267 -3.73 13.51 -4.93
N ALA A 268 -4.93 12.94 -4.81
CA ALA A 268 -5.49 12.03 -5.80
C ALA A 268 -5.69 12.74 -7.15
N GLU A 269 -6.26 13.95 -7.16
CA GLU A 269 -6.49 14.75 -8.37
C GLU A 269 -5.16 15.15 -9.05
N GLN A 270 -4.19 15.65 -8.29
CA GLN A 270 -2.98 16.26 -8.85
C GLN A 270 -1.83 15.28 -9.10
N THR A 271 -1.78 14.16 -8.37
CA THR A 271 -0.68 13.19 -8.47
C THR A 271 -1.12 11.78 -8.74
N GLY A 272 -2.41 11.46 -8.64
CA GLY A 272 -2.91 10.11 -8.80
C GLY A 272 -2.50 9.44 -10.11
N ILE A 273 -2.30 8.13 -10.03
CA ILE A 273 -1.92 7.28 -11.16
C ILE A 273 -2.87 6.08 -11.17
N ILE A 274 -3.57 5.90 -12.30
CA ILE A 274 -4.42 4.72 -12.54
C ILE A 274 -3.73 3.87 -13.60
N PHE A 275 -3.45 2.61 -13.25
CA PHE A 275 -2.91 1.63 -14.18
C PHE A 275 -4.03 0.71 -14.69
N LEU A 276 -4.34 0.82 -15.98
CA LEU A 276 -5.34 0.00 -16.67
C LEU A 276 -4.66 -1.18 -17.36
N ASP A 277 -4.68 -2.34 -16.72
CA ASP A 277 -4.11 -3.57 -17.27
C ASP A 277 -5.08 -4.23 -18.26
N GLU A 278 -4.54 -4.99 -19.21
CA GLU A 278 -5.30 -5.73 -20.22
C GLU A 278 -6.26 -4.88 -21.08
N ILE A 279 -5.89 -3.63 -21.39
CA ILE A 279 -6.71 -2.74 -22.22
C ILE A 279 -6.93 -3.30 -23.64
N ASP A 280 -6.02 -4.16 -24.10
CA ASP A 280 -6.10 -4.83 -25.40
C ASP A 280 -7.25 -5.85 -25.47
N LYS A 281 -7.80 -6.29 -24.33
CA LYS A 281 -8.95 -7.20 -24.26
C LYS A 281 -10.29 -6.53 -24.49
N ILE A 282 -10.36 -5.21 -24.26
CA ILE A 282 -11.53 -4.40 -24.57
C ILE A 282 -11.40 -3.70 -25.92
N ALA A 283 -10.24 -3.79 -26.59
CA ALA A 283 -10.04 -3.33 -27.96
C ALA A 283 -10.70 -4.29 -28.95
N GLY A 284 -11.44 -3.77 -29.93
CA GLY A 284 -12.16 -4.57 -30.90
C GLY A 284 -13.21 -3.75 -31.65
N ARG A 285 -13.43 -4.08 -32.92
CA ARG A 285 -14.51 -3.47 -33.71
C ARG A 285 -15.82 -4.17 -33.40
N GLU A 286 -16.90 -3.38 -33.24
CA GLU A 286 -18.27 -3.91 -33.19
C GLU A 286 -18.56 -4.64 -34.50
N THR A 287 -18.46 -5.96 -34.50
CA THR A 287 -19.02 -6.79 -35.57
C THR A 287 -20.54 -6.82 -35.37
N ASN A 288 -21.33 -6.49 -36.40
CA ASN A 288 -22.80 -6.37 -36.36
C ASN A 288 -23.58 -7.64 -35.91
N TYR A 289 -22.90 -8.71 -35.51
CA TYR A 289 -23.47 -9.96 -35.02
C TYR A 289 -22.57 -10.53 -33.90
N GLY A 290 -22.89 -10.26 -32.63
CA GLY A 290 -22.25 -10.91 -31.48
C GLY A 290 -22.17 -10.07 -30.19
N PRO A 291 -21.69 -10.65 -29.07
CA PRO A 291 -21.52 -9.98 -27.77
C PRO A 291 -20.45 -8.87 -27.74
N ASP A 292 -20.03 -8.37 -28.91
CA ASP A 292 -19.00 -7.33 -29.06
C ASP A 292 -19.50 -5.92 -28.65
N VAL A 293 -20.81 -5.73 -28.48
CA VAL A 293 -21.40 -4.45 -27.98
C VAL A 293 -20.85 -4.09 -26.60
N SER A 294 -20.49 -5.10 -25.78
CA SER A 294 -19.95 -4.93 -24.43
C SER A 294 -18.56 -4.28 -24.39
N ARG A 295 -17.65 -4.67 -25.31
CA ARG A 295 -16.25 -4.25 -25.26
C ARG A 295 -16.08 -2.76 -25.62
N GLY A 296 -16.83 -2.32 -26.63
CA GLY A 296 -16.92 -0.90 -26.99
C GLY A 296 -17.59 -0.07 -25.89
N GLY A 297 -18.59 -0.63 -25.21
CA GLY A 297 -19.23 -0.02 -24.03
C GLY A 297 -18.22 0.36 -22.95
N VAL A 298 -17.37 -0.58 -22.53
CA VAL A 298 -16.34 -0.32 -21.50
C VAL A 298 -15.41 0.82 -21.89
N GLN A 299 -14.99 0.91 -23.16
CA GLN A 299 -14.14 2.01 -23.61
C GLN A 299 -14.86 3.37 -23.51
N ARG A 300 -16.16 3.41 -23.84
CA ARG A 300 -16.99 4.61 -23.72
C ARG A 300 -17.23 5.00 -22.27
N ASP A 301 -17.33 4.04 -21.36
CA ASP A 301 -17.49 4.29 -19.92
C ASP A 301 -16.19 4.77 -19.26
N ILE A 302 -15.02 4.29 -19.73
CA ILE A 302 -13.71 4.77 -19.29
C ILE A 302 -13.42 6.18 -19.81
N LEU A 303 -13.97 6.55 -20.98
CA LEU A 303 -13.64 7.80 -21.65
C LEU A 303 -13.88 9.04 -20.76
N PRO A 304 -15.07 9.27 -20.15
CA PRO A 304 -15.28 10.42 -19.26
C PRO A 304 -14.24 10.53 -18.14
N ILE A 305 -13.80 9.41 -17.58
CA ILE A 305 -12.80 9.37 -16.51
C ILE A 305 -11.43 9.84 -17.02
N VAL A 306 -11.06 9.48 -18.24
CA VAL A 306 -9.78 9.87 -18.87
C VAL A 306 -9.83 11.29 -19.45
N GLU A 307 -11.01 11.76 -19.89
CA GLU A 307 -11.19 13.12 -20.43
C GLU A 307 -11.22 14.20 -19.34
N GLY A 308 -11.68 13.83 -18.15
CA GLY A 308 -11.90 14.74 -17.03
C GLY A 308 -13.38 14.77 -16.67
N SER A 309 -13.73 14.14 -15.57
CA SER A 309 -15.07 14.18 -14.98
C SER A 309 -14.98 14.38 -13.47
N THR A 310 -16.12 14.69 -12.86
CA THR A 310 -16.24 14.73 -11.40
C THR A 310 -16.91 13.44 -10.93
N VAL A 311 -16.17 12.64 -10.17
CA VAL A 311 -16.66 11.41 -9.56
C VAL A 311 -17.08 11.68 -8.12
N MET A 312 -18.27 11.22 -7.75
CA MET A 312 -18.75 11.32 -6.38
C MET A 312 -18.19 10.18 -5.52
N THR A 313 -17.53 10.54 -4.43
CA THR A 313 -17.01 9.62 -3.43
C THR A 313 -17.64 9.90 -2.08
N LYS A 314 -17.55 8.95 -1.13
CA LYS A 314 -17.99 9.15 0.26
C LYS A 314 -17.22 10.26 1.01
N TYR A 315 -16.11 10.73 0.43
CA TYR A 315 -15.26 11.79 0.99
C TYR A 315 -15.48 13.14 0.31
N GLY A 316 -16.30 13.20 -0.74
CA GLY A 316 -16.54 14.40 -1.54
C GLY A 316 -16.35 14.16 -3.05
N PRO A 317 -16.60 15.21 -3.86
CA PRO A 317 -16.36 15.17 -5.30
C PRO A 317 -14.85 15.14 -5.61
N VAL A 318 -14.46 14.36 -6.63
CA VAL A 318 -13.06 14.24 -7.07
C VAL A 318 -12.97 14.42 -8.58
N LYS A 319 -12.11 15.33 -9.02
CA LYS A 319 -11.87 15.65 -10.43
C LYS A 319 -10.77 14.80 -11.04
N THR A 320 -11.03 14.22 -12.22
CA THR A 320 -10.09 13.28 -12.85
C THR A 320 -9.15 13.93 -13.87
N ASP A 321 -9.31 15.23 -14.15
CA ASP A 321 -8.63 16.01 -15.20
C ASP A 321 -7.10 15.84 -15.23
N TYR A 322 -6.48 15.64 -14.07
CA TYR A 322 -5.02 15.61 -13.93
C TYR A 322 -4.45 14.26 -13.46
N ILE A 323 -5.33 13.25 -13.33
CA ILE A 323 -4.93 11.87 -13.05
C ILE A 323 -4.17 11.33 -14.28
N LEU A 324 -3.07 10.60 -14.02
CA LEU A 324 -2.26 10.00 -15.08
C LEU A 324 -2.75 8.58 -15.30
N PHE A 325 -3.15 8.29 -16.52
CA PHE A 325 -3.52 6.96 -16.94
C PHE A 325 -2.33 6.28 -17.62
N ILE A 326 -2.01 5.08 -17.14
CA ILE A 326 -1.05 4.19 -17.77
C ILE A 326 -1.82 2.93 -18.15
N ALA A 327 -2.13 2.79 -19.42
CA ALA A 327 -2.76 1.58 -19.94
C ALA A 327 -1.69 0.58 -20.40
N ALA A 328 -1.96 -0.70 -20.26
CA ALA A 328 -1.06 -1.77 -20.65
C ALA A 328 -1.82 -2.88 -21.37
N GLY A 329 -1.19 -3.49 -22.37
CA GLY A 329 -1.76 -4.62 -23.10
C GLY A 329 -0.70 -5.42 -23.82
N ALA A 330 -1.02 -6.68 -24.14
CA ALA A 330 -0.16 -7.53 -24.96
C ALA A 330 -0.29 -7.20 -26.45
N PHE A 331 -1.51 -6.88 -26.89
CA PHE A 331 -1.81 -6.53 -28.29
C PHE A 331 -1.38 -7.65 -29.27
N HIS A 332 -1.54 -8.91 -28.88
CA HIS A 332 -1.25 -10.07 -29.74
C HIS A 332 -2.27 -10.23 -30.87
N PHE A 333 -3.56 -9.99 -30.57
CA PHE A 333 -4.69 -10.19 -31.50
C PHE A 333 -5.38 -8.88 -31.90
N THR A 334 -5.07 -7.80 -31.20
CA THR A 334 -5.63 -6.47 -31.39
C THR A 334 -4.48 -5.48 -31.51
N LYS A 335 -4.71 -4.35 -32.17
CA LYS A 335 -3.76 -3.26 -32.28
C LYS A 335 -4.24 -2.07 -31.44
N PRO A 336 -3.36 -1.17 -30.99
CA PRO A 336 -3.78 0.08 -30.37
C PRO A 336 -4.72 0.92 -31.24
N SER A 337 -4.66 0.76 -32.57
CA SER A 337 -5.58 1.38 -33.53
C SER A 337 -7.02 0.85 -33.48
N ASP A 338 -7.24 -0.28 -32.79
CA ASP A 338 -8.56 -0.91 -32.65
C ASP A 338 -9.31 -0.40 -31.41
N LEU A 339 -8.69 0.49 -30.61
CA LEU A 339 -9.39 1.29 -29.61
C LEU A 339 -10.24 2.37 -30.29
N ILE A 340 -11.28 2.86 -29.63
CA ILE A 340 -12.09 3.96 -30.15
C ILE A 340 -11.24 5.21 -30.40
N PRO A 341 -11.48 5.99 -31.48
CA PRO A 341 -10.67 7.15 -31.84
C PRO A 341 -10.49 8.17 -30.71
N GLU A 342 -11.53 8.39 -29.91
CA GLU A 342 -11.58 9.30 -28.78
C GLU A 342 -10.55 8.89 -27.71
N LEU A 343 -10.53 7.61 -27.35
CA LEU A 343 -9.60 7.06 -26.38
C LEU A 343 -8.15 7.09 -26.92
N GLN A 344 -7.95 6.81 -28.21
CA GLN A 344 -6.62 6.93 -28.83
C GLN A 344 -6.06 8.35 -28.71
N GLY A 345 -6.89 9.37 -28.90
CA GLY A 345 -6.51 10.77 -28.74
C GLY A 345 -6.05 11.13 -27.33
N ARG A 346 -6.59 10.44 -26.30
CA ARG A 346 -6.25 10.65 -24.89
C ARG A 346 -4.99 9.90 -24.44
N PHE A 347 -4.46 8.98 -25.24
CA PHE A 347 -3.22 8.25 -24.97
C PHE A 347 -2.12 8.58 -26.01
N PRO A 348 -1.54 9.78 -25.97
CA PRO A 348 -0.58 10.24 -26.97
C PRO A 348 0.78 9.55 -26.89
N ILE A 349 1.17 9.03 -25.72
CA ILE A 349 2.45 8.34 -25.55
C ILE A 349 2.22 6.84 -25.74
N ARG A 350 2.85 6.28 -26.76
CA ARG A 350 2.85 4.83 -27.02
C ARG A 350 4.27 4.32 -26.88
N VAL A 351 4.46 3.29 -26.08
CA VAL A 351 5.78 2.70 -25.87
C VAL A 351 5.72 1.19 -25.92
N GLU A 352 6.64 0.61 -26.67
CA GLU A 352 6.79 -0.83 -26.81
C GLU A 352 7.87 -1.32 -25.85
N LEU A 353 7.55 -2.38 -25.12
CA LEU A 353 8.47 -3.06 -24.23
C LEU A 353 8.94 -4.35 -24.90
N LYS A 354 10.25 -4.57 -24.85
CA LYS A 354 10.90 -5.68 -25.54
C LYS A 354 10.71 -6.98 -24.76
N PRO A 355 10.56 -8.14 -25.42
CA PRO A 355 10.66 -9.43 -24.76
C PRO A 355 11.99 -9.56 -24.01
N LEU A 356 11.98 -10.24 -22.86
CA LEU A 356 13.17 -10.44 -22.05
C LEU A 356 14.02 -11.60 -22.59
N THR A 357 15.33 -11.43 -22.59
CA THR A 357 16.27 -12.49 -22.97
C THR A 357 16.70 -13.34 -21.76
N LYS A 358 17.44 -14.42 -22.02
CA LYS A 358 18.09 -15.24 -20.97
C LYS A 358 19.03 -14.38 -20.10
N GLU A 359 19.78 -13.48 -20.73
CA GLU A 359 20.68 -12.56 -20.04
C GLU A 359 19.89 -11.60 -19.15
N ASP A 360 18.75 -11.08 -19.62
CA ASP A 360 17.88 -10.25 -18.80
C ASP A 360 17.35 -11.00 -17.57
N PHE A 361 17.01 -12.29 -17.69
CA PHE A 361 16.60 -13.11 -16.55
C PHE A 361 17.71 -13.27 -15.51
N LEU A 362 18.95 -13.52 -15.94
CA LEU A 362 20.10 -13.57 -15.03
C LEU A 362 20.30 -12.24 -14.30
N ARG A 363 20.17 -11.13 -15.02
CA ARG A 363 20.25 -9.79 -14.44
C ARG A 363 19.11 -9.52 -13.47
N ILE A 364 17.88 -9.94 -13.76
CA ILE A 364 16.71 -9.80 -12.87
C ILE A 364 16.91 -10.55 -11.54
N LEU A 365 17.61 -11.68 -11.55
CA LEU A 365 17.94 -12.44 -10.34
C LEU A 365 18.97 -11.73 -9.44
N THR A 366 19.81 -10.85 -9.99
CA THR A 366 21.03 -10.37 -9.34
C THR A 366 21.10 -8.87 -9.11
N GLU A 367 20.70 -8.07 -10.10
CA GLU A 367 20.86 -6.60 -10.10
C GLU A 367 19.80 -5.84 -9.29
N PRO A 368 18.49 -6.14 -9.40
CA PRO A 368 17.47 -5.36 -8.69
C PRO A 368 17.65 -5.39 -7.18
N HIS A 369 17.42 -4.26 -6.52
CA HIS A 369 17.55 -4.16 -5.05
C HIS A 369 16.67 -5.18 -4.30
N ASN A 370 15.50 -5.47 -4.87
CA ASN A 370 14.54 -6.45 -4.38
C ASN A 370 14.55 -7.73 -5.22
N SER A 371 15.71 -8.19 -5.71
CA SER A 371 15.78 -9.43 -6.48
C SER A 371 15.28 -10.64 -5.67
N LEU A 372 14.78 -11.66 -6.38
CA LEU A 372 14.24 -12.86 -5.75
C LEU A 372 15.29 -13.57 -4.89
N ILE A 373 16.52 -13.66 -5.39
CA ILE A 373 17.63 -14.26 -4.66
C ILE A 373 17.85 -13.58 -3.31
N ARG A 374 17.86 -12.24 -3.27
CA ARG A 374 17.98 -11.50 -2.01
C ARG A 374 16.81 -11.76 -1.09
N GLN A 375 15.58 -11.78 -1.61
CA GLN A 375 14.39 -12.06 -0.81
C GLN A 375 14.49 -13.44 -0.13
N TYR A 376 14.79 -14.51 -0.88
CA TYR A 376 14.91 -15.86 -0.30
C TYR A 376 16.12 -15.98 0.65
N THR A 377 17.23 -15.31 0.34
CA THR A 377 18.41 -15.32 1.23
C THR A 377 18.08 -14.66 2.58
N GLU A 378 17.40 -13.52 2.58
CA GLU A 378 16.98 -12.86 3.83
C GLU A 378 15.91 -13.67 4.58
N LEU A 379 14.97 -14.30 3.87
CA LEU A 379 13.97 -15.17 4.50
C LEU A 379 14.63 -16.34 5.24
N LEU A 380 15.54 -17.06 4.60
CA LEU A 380 16.18 -18.24 5.20
C LEU A 380 17.19 -17.85 6.28
N ARG A 381 17.74 -16.63 6.22
CA ARG A 381 18.54 -16.06 7.31
C ARG A 381 17.73 -15.91 8.61
N THR A 382 16.41 -15.76 8.56
CA THR A 382 15.57 -15.72 9.79
C THR A 382 15.59 -17.04 10.56
N GLU A 383 15.84 -18.15 9.88
CA GLU A 383 16.02 -19.49 10.45
C GLU A 383 17.50 -19.79 10.77
N GLY A 384 18.38 -18.80 10.64
CA GLY A 384 19.83 -18.94 10.87
C GLY A 384 20.61 -19.59 9.72
N LEU A 385 20.00 -19.72 8.54
CA LEU A 385 20.59 -20.36 7.37
C LEU A 385 20.97 -19.33 6.29
N GLU A 386 22.25 -19.23 5.97
CA GLU A 386 22.73 -18.40 4.86
C GLU A 386 22.79 -19.21 3.56
N ILE A 387 22.27 -18.66 2.46
CA ILE A 387 22.30 -19.32 1.15
C ILE A 387 23.14 -18.49 0.20
N GLU A 388 24.04 -19.16 -0.52
CA GLU A 388 24.86 -18.57 -1.56
C GLU A 388 24.64 -19.30 -2.87
N PHE A 389 24.28 -18.56 -3.92
CA PHE A 389 24.15 -19.10 -5.26
C PHE A 389 25.44 -18.87 -6.04
N THR A 390 25.96 -19.93 -6.64
CA THR A 390 27.08 -19.81 -7.60
C THR A 390 26.63 -19.09 -8.88
N PRO A 391 27.52 -18.38 -9.59
CA PRO A 391 27.19 -17.75 -10.88
C PRO A 391 26.61 -18.74 -11.89
N GLU A 392 27.12 -19.97 -11.91
CA GLU A 392 26.68 -21.05 -12.78
C GLU A 392 25.26 -21.53 -12.43
N ALA A 393 24.91 -21.59 -11.14
CA ALA A 393 23.56 -21.91 -10.70
C ALA A 393 22.54 -20.85 -11.15
N LEU A 394 22.89 -19.57 -11.04
CA LEU A 394 22.00 -18.48 -11.45
C LEU A 394 21.80 -18.47 -12.98
N ALA A 395 22.86 -18.74 -13.74
CA ALA A 395 22.79 -18.89 -15.19
C ALA A 395 21.89 -20.07 -15.59
N GLU A 396 21.99 -21.19 -14.86
CA GLU A 396 21.14 -22.37 -15.07
C GLU A 396 19.66 -22.07 -14.77
N ILE A 397 19.36 -21.38 -13.66
CA ILE A 397 17.99 -20.96 -13.32
C ILE A 397 17.40 -20.06 -14.43
N ALA A 398 18.17 -19.08 -14.88
CA ALA A 398 17.75 -18.18 -15.96
C ALA A 398 17.52 -18.94 -17.28
N GLU A 399 18.39 -19.90 -17.61
CA GLU A 399 18.26 -20.75 -18.79
C GLU A 399 16.98 -21.59 -18.75
N ILE A 400 16.74 -22.27 -17.62
CA ILE A 400 15.57 -23.14 -17.45
C ILE A 400 14.29 -22.32 -17.53
N ALA A 401 14.22 -21.17 -16.85
CA ALA A 401 13.06 -20.29 -16.93
C ALA A 401 12.79 -19.81 -18.37
N TYR A 402 13.85 -19.48 -19.13
CA TYR A 402 13.72 -19.09 -20.53
C TYR A 402 13.21 -20.25 -21.40
N LEU A 403 13.77 -21.45 -21.23
CA LEU A 403 13.37 -22.65 -21.98
C LEU A 403 11.92 -23.06 -21.69
N VAL A 404 11.48 -23.04 -20.42
CA VAL A 404 10.11 -23.37 -20.05
C VAL A 404 9.12 -22.37 -20.67
N ASN A 405 9.44 -21.08 -20.67
CA ASN A 405 8.63 -20.06 -21.35
C ASN A 405 8.55 -20.27 -22.87
N ALA A 406 9.59 -20.81 -23.50
CA ALA A 406 9.61 -21.09 -24.93
C ALA A 406 8.83 -22.37 -25.31
N ARG A 407 8.79 -23.37 -24.43
CA ARG A 407 8.09 -24.66 -24.66
C ARG A 407 6.62 -24.63 -24.26
N THR A 408 6.28 -23.84 -23.25
CA THR A 408 4.93 -23.78 -22.67
C THR A 408 4.30 -22.41 -22.89
N GLU A 409 3.56 -21.87 -21.92
CA GLU A 409 3.03 -20.52 -21.97
C GLU A 409 4.08 -19.51 -21.49
N ASN A 410 4.37 -18.50 -22.30
CA ASN A 410 5.32 -17.46 -21.92
C ASN A 410 4.69 -16.48 -20.93
N ILE A 411 5.05 -16.61 -19.65
CA ILE A 411 4.63 -15.71 -18.57
C ILE A 411 5.72 -14.67 -18.20
N GLY A 412 6.77 -14.57 -19.03
CA GLY A 412 7.89 -13.64 -18.85
C GLY A 412 8.70 -13.93 -17.58
N ALA A 413 9.16 -12.87 -16.91
CA ALA A 413 9.98 -12.97 -15.70
C ALA A 413 9.25 -13.62 -14.51
N ARG A 414 7.91 -13.75 -14.56
CA ARG A 414 7.14 -14.46 -13.51
C ARG A 414 7.58 -15.92 -13.37
N ARG A 415 8.07 -16.53 -14.46
CA ARG A 415 8.62 -17.89 -14.45
C ARG A 415 9.79 -18.08 -13.49
N LEU A 416 10.57 -17.03 -13.23
CA LEU A 416 11.68 -17.09 -12.27
C LEU A 416 11.20 -17.38 -10.85
N HIS A 417 9.98 -16.96 -10.49
CA HIS A 417 9.41 -17.27 -9.18
C HIS A 417 9.14 -18.76 -9.01
N THR A 418 8.41 -19.37 -9.96
CA THR A 418 8.04 -20.79 -9.85
C THR A 418 9.26 -21.69 -9.92
N VAL A 419 10.24 -21.35 -10.78
CA VAL A 419 11.52 -22.07 -10.86
C VAL A 419 12.30 -21.96 -9.55
N LEU A 420 12.43 -20.77 -8.96
CA LEU A 420 13.17 -20.59 -7.69
C LEU A 420 12.48 -21.28 -6.52
N GLU A 421 11.16 -21.17 -6.42
CA GLU A 421 10.39 -21.84 -5.37
C GLU A 421 10.65 -23.35 -5.41
N LYS A 422 10.65 -23.94 -6.61
CA LYS A 422 10.91 -25.37 -6.79
C LYS A 422 12.35 -25.77 -6.44
N VAL A 423 13.35 -24.94 -6.78
CA VAL A 423 14.75 -25.17 -6.43
C VAL A 423 14.94 -25.13 -4.91
N LEU A 424 14.27 -24.20 -4.23
CA LEU A 424 14.43 -23.94 -2.80
C LEU A 424 13.48 -24.74 -1.91
N GLU A 425 12.47 -25.42 -2.45
CA GLU A 425 11.42 -26.14 -1.72
C GLU A 425 11.97 -27.00 -0.57
N GLU A 426 12.92 -27.91 -0.85
CA GLU A 426 13.46 -28.80 0.19
C GLU A 426 14.30 -28.04 1.23
N VAL A 427 15.12 -27.07 0.79
CA VAL A 427 15.94 -26.26 1.69
C VAL A 427 15.06 -25.42 2.61
N SER A 428 13.99 -24.85 2.07
CA SER A 428 13.01 -24.06 2.81
C SER A 428 12.26 -24.92 3.83
N PHE A 429 11.81 -26.12 3.43
CA PHE A 429 11.12 -27.04 4.33
C PHE A 429 12.01 -27.52 5.48
N ARG A 430 13.29 -27.80 5.20
CA ARG A 430 14.23 -28.36 6.17
C ARG A 430 15.10 -27.30 6.86
N ALA A 431 14.86 -26.02 6.61
CA ALA A 431 15.69 -24.93 7.12
C ALA A 431 15.94 -25.00 8.63
N PRO A 432 14.93 -25.27 9.51
CA PRO A 432 15.15 -25.34 10.95
C PRO A 432 16.01 -26.51 11.43
N GLU A 433 16.05 -27.61 10.65
CA GLU A 433 16.88 -28.78 10.94
C GLU A 433 18.31 -28.59 10.42
N ILE A 434 18.43 -28.02 9.22
CA ILE A 434 19.70 -27.75 8.57
C ILE A 434 20.48 -26.71 9.35
N SER A 435 19.84 -25.63 9.79
CA SER A 435 20.50 -24.52 10.50
C SER A 435 21.16 -24.92 11.81
N GLN A 436 20.73 -26.05 12.40
CA GLN A 436 21.37 -26.65 13.58
C GLN A 436 22.72 -27.31 13.26
N LYS A 437 22.92 -27.75 12.01
CA LYS A 437 24.12 -28.47 11.56
C LYS A 437 25.06 -27.58 10.77
N GLU A 438 24.50 -26.78 9.85
CA GLU A 438 25.23 -25.94 8.93
C GLU A 438 24.61 -24.55 8.91
N LYS A 439 25.46 -23.52 9.01
CA LYS A 439 25.02 -22.14 8.94
C LYS A 439 24.93 -21.61 7.51
N LYS A 440 25.52 -22.33 6.55
CA LYS A 440 25.64 -21.87 5.17
C LYS A 440 25.48 -23.01 4.18
N ILE A 441 24.61 -22.82 3.18
CA ILE A 441 24.44 -23.73 2.04
C ILE A 441 24.84 -23.01 0.75
N THR A 442 25.62 -23.69 -0.07
CA THR A 442 25.95 -23.24 -1.43
C THR A 442 25.09 -23.99 -2.45
N ILE A 443 24.35 -23.24 -3.25
CA ILE A 443 23.54 -23.75 -4.36
C ILE A 443 24.38 -23.65 -5.63
N ASP A 444 24.82 -24.82 -6.11
CA ASP A 444 25.58 -24.97 -7.35
C ASP A 444 24.70 -25.37 -8.53
N LYS A 445 25.30 -25.41 -9.74
CA LYS A 445 24.60 -25.83 -10.95
C LYS A 445 24.04 -27.25 -10.83
N ASN A 446 24.78 -28.18 -10.22
CA ASN A 446 24.36 -29.57 -10.09
C ASN A 446 23.10 -29.70 -9.23
N TYR A 447 23.02 -28.95 -8.14
CA TYR A 447 21.86 -28.87 -7.28
C TYR A 447 20.63 -28.37 -8.06
N VAL A 448 20.77 -27.27 -8.81
CA VAL A 448 19.70 -26.71 -9.64
C VAL A 448 19.23 -27.73 -10.68
N SER A 449 20.16 -28.31 -11.44
CA SER A 449 19.84 -29.27 -12.49
C SER A 449 19.18 -30.53 -11.91
N ALA A 450 19.62 -31.04 -10.75
CA ALA A 450 19.01 -32.20 -10.11
C ALA A 450 17.55 -31.96 -9.71
N ARG A 451 17.22 -30.76 -9.21
CA ARG A 451 15.84 -30.40 -8.79
C ARG A 451 14.88 -30.15 -9.95
N LEU A 452 15.41 -29.72 -11.09
CA LEU A 452 14.61 -29.32 -12.25
C LEU A 452 14.63 -30.36 -13.40
N ALA A 453 15.46 -31.41 -13.30
CA ALA A 453 15.68 -32.39 -14.37
C ALA A 453 14.42 -33.13 -14.83
N GLU A 454 13.52 -33.50 -13.91
CA GLU A 454 12.28 -34.20 -14.26
C GLU A 454 11.28 -33.26 -14.93
N ILE A 455 11.23 -32.01 -14.49
CA ILE A 455 10.25 -31.02 -14.95
C ILE A 455 10.57 -30.56 -16.38
N ILE A 456 11.85 -30.39 -16.71
CA ILE A 456 12.28 -29.95 -18.05
C ILE A 456 12.04 -31.03 -19.12
N LYS A 457 11.97 -32.30 -18.73
CA LYS A 457 11.80 -33.42 -19.68
C LYS A 457 10.35 -33.63 -20.10
N ASP A 458 9.40 -33.13 -19.32
CA ASP A 458 7.98 -33.36 -19.52
C ASP A 458 7.24 -32.02 -19.54
N ASP A 459 6.75 -31.66 -20.73
CA ASP A 459 6.03 -30.42 -20.97
C ASP A 459 4.69 -30.36 -20.21
N ASP A 460 4.07 -31.51 -19.93
CA ASP A 460 2.85 -31.57 -19.12
C ASP A 460 3.17 -31.33 -17.64
N LEU A 461 4.20 -31.98 -17.09
CA LEU A 461 4.68 -31.68 -15.73
C LEU A 461 5.09 -30.22 -15.58
N SER A 462 5.76 -29.65 -16.60
CA SER A 462 6.09 -28.22 -16.63
C SER A 462 4.85 -27.32 -16.54
N ARG A 463 3.75 -27.66 -17.23
CA ARG A 463 2.49 -26.88 -17.17
C ARG A 463 1.79 -26.95 -15.81
N TYR A 464 1.95 -28.06 -15.08
CA TYR A 464 1.31 -28.25 -13.77
C TYR A 464 2.15 -27.70 -12.61
N ILE A 465 3.48 -27.79 -12.70
CA ILE A 465 4.40 -27.50 -11.59
C ILE A 465 5.04 -26.11 -11.70
N LEU A 466 5.35 -25.64 -12.91
CA LEU A 466 6.07 -24.38 -13.14
C LEU A 466 5.21 -23.35 -13.83
#